data_AF-A0A2V7GC06-F1
#
_entry.id   AF-A0A2V7GC06-F1
#
_cell.length_a   1.000
_cell.length_b   1.000
_cell.length_c   1.000
_cell.angle_alpha   90.00
_cell.angle_beta   90.00
_cell.angle_gamma   90.00
#
_symmetry.space_group_name_H-M   'P 1'
#
loop_
_entity.id
_entity.type
_entity.pdbx_description
1 polymer ?
#
loop_
_entity_poly.entity_id
_entity_poly.type
_entity_poly.pdbx_seq_one_letter_code
_entity_poly.pdbx_strand_id
1 'polypeptide(L)'
;MIGLTVVSAEGAIVRGGGKVVKNVAGYDLPKLYIGSFGTLGVLVEATVRLRPRPDEDRLVVARFERLAEAGAAARAVTASDLIPSALELVDGGALRVLGLDGGSGLLIGVDGIRDQVEWQCAELGRLLGPLGSTEPRVLDGAAREALWRQLAELGRREAREVAAVMKWGALPTQLAELMEQAATIARKNGLDACLTAHAGVGIATAVLSGGGADANAVVATLAEWRAVVNATGGHAMLEWAPLPVKERVAVWDAPGPAVRIMRAIKERLDPRGILNPGRFVGGI
;
A
#
# COMPACT_ATOMS: atom_id res chain seq x y z
N MET A 1 -14.56 0.06 -9.14
CA MET A 1 -15.80 -0.67 -8.82
C MET A 1 -16.97 0.12 -9.36
N ILE A 2 -17.92 -0.53 -10.04
CA ILE A 2 -19.07 0.14 -10.69
C ILE A 2 -20.43 -0.37 -10.18
N GLY A 3 -20.45 -1.46 -9.41
CA GLY A 3 -21.65 -1.91 -8.70
C GLY A 3 -21.32 -2.94 -7.61
N LEU A 4 -22.23 -3.07 -6.66
CA LEU A 4 -22.19 -4.03 -5.54
C LEU A 4 -23.58 -4.57 -5.23
N THR A 5 -23.63 -5.83 -4.80
CA THR A 5 -24.77 -6.42 -4.09
C THR A 5 -24.33 -6.73 -2.66
N VAL A 6 -25.14 -6.30 -1.68
CA VAL A 6 -24.85 -6.40 -0.26
C VAL A 6 -26.03 -7.06 0.46
N VAL A 7 -25.74 -7.91 1.44
CA VAL A 7 -26.72 -8.41 2.41
C VAL A 7 -26.60 -7.58 3.70
N SER A 8 -27.70 -6.94 4.11
CA SER A 8 -27.75 -6.10 5.33
C SER A 8 -27.76 -6.94 6.63
N ALA A 9 -27.67 -6.28 7.79
CA ALA A 9 -27.77 -6.93 9.10
C ALA A 9 -29.13 -7.63 9.35
N GLU A 10 -30.17 -7.24 8.61
CA GLU A 10 -31.51 -7.81 8.63
C GLU A 10 -31.69 -8.92 7.58
N GLY A 11 -30.68 -9.19 6.76
CA GLY A 11 -30.73 -10.17 5.67
C GLY A 11 -31.33 -9.64 4.37
N ALA A 12 -31.59 -8.33 4.26
CA ALA A 12 -32.12 -7.73 3.04
C ALA A 12 -31.03 -7.62 1.97
N ILE A 13 -31.40 -7.84 0.70
CA ILE A 13 -30.49 -7.68 -0.44
C ILE A 13 -30.58 -6.24 -0.95
N VAL A 14 -29.47 -5.50 -0.85
CA VAL A 14 -29.31 -4.12 -1.33
C VAL A 14 -28.40 -4.12 -2.54
N ARG A 15 -28.80 -3.42 -3.61
CA ARG A 15 -28.01 -3.26 -4.83
C ARG A 15 -27.68 -1.80 -5.06
N GLY A 16 -26.44 -1.52 -5.43
CA GLY A 16 -25.96 -0.17 -5.75
C GLY A 16 -25.05 -0.18 -6.96
N GLY A 17 -25.13 0.86 -7.80
CA GLY A 17 -24.38 0.95 -9.05
C GLY A 17 -24.96 0.06 -10.16
N GLY A 18 -24.15 -0.28 -11.16
CA GLY A 18 -24.57 -1.11 -12.29
C GLY A 18 -23.52 -1.20 -13.41
N LYS A 19 -23.80 -2.02 -14.43
CA LYS A 19 -22.96 -2.17 -15.64
C LYS A 19 -23.16 -0.99 -16.60
N VAL A 20 -23.04 0.23 -16.09
CA VAL A 20 -23.22 1.48 -16.85
C VAL A 20 -22.03 2.40 -16.61
N VAL A 21 -21.69 3.21 -17.61
CA VAL A 21 -20.54 4.15 -17.53
C VAL A 21 -20.84 5.32 -16.60
N LYS A 22 -22.09 5.79 -16.58
CA LYS A 22 -22.57 6.86 -15.71
C LYS A 22 -23.82 6.39 -14.97
N ASN A 23 -23.79 6.51 -13.65
CA ASN A 23 -24.97 6.32 -12.80
C ASN A 23 -25.03 7.49 -11.81
N VAL A 24 -26.04 8.34 -11.97
CA VAL A 24 -26.29 9.52 -11.12
C VAL A 24 -27.67 9.48 -10.46
N ALA A 25 -28.29 8.31 -10.40
CA ALA A 25 -29.59 8.12 -9.78
C ALA A 25 -29.40 7.77 -8.29
N GLY A 26 -29.52 8.78 -7.43
CA GLY A 26 -29.39 8.62 -5.98
C GLY A 26 -27.94 8.62 -5.47
N TYR A 27 -27.75 8.14 -4.24
CA TYR A 27 -26.43 8.10 -3.59
C TYR A 27 -25.54 6.98 -4.14
N ASP A 28 -24.22 7.21 -4.15
CA ASP A 28 -23.21 6.20 -4.50
C ASP A 28 -23.03 5.20 -3.35
N LEU A 29 -23.94 4.23 -3.27
CA LEU A 29 -23.89 3.16 -2.27
C LEU A 29 -22.58 2.36 -2.34
N PRO A 30 -22.00 2.02 -3.51
CA PRO A 30 -20.72 1.34 -3.52
C PRO A 30 -19.64 2.04 -2.69
N LYS A 31 -19.53 3.37 -2.76
CA LYS A 31 -18.56 4.14 -1.96
C LYS A 31 -18.78 4.07 -0.45
N LEU A 32 -20.01 3.82 0.00
CA LEU A 32 -20.32 3.62 1.41
C LEU A 32 -19.77 2.28 1.93
N TYR A 33 -19.84 1.23 1.14
CA TYR A 33 -19.45 -0.12 1.56
C TYR A 33 -17.96 -0.42 1.36
N ILE A 34 -17.31 0.21 0.37
CA ILE A 34 -15.87 0.05 0.13
C ILE A 34 -15.09 0.53 1.34
N GLY A 35 -14.27 -0.34 1.92
CA GLY A 35 -13.48 -0.01 3.11
C GLY A 35 -14.28 -0.01 4.41
N SER A 36 -15.51 -0.54 4.43
CA SER A 36 -16.31 -0.69 5.66
C SER A 36 -15.90 -1.88 6.54
N PHE A 37 -14.97 -2.73 6.08
CA PHE A 37 -14.53 -3.94 6.78
C PHE A 37 -15.69 -4.86 7.23
N GLY A 38 -16.76 -4.91 6.45
CA GLY A 38 -17.93 -5.74 6.73
C GLY A 38 -18.82 -5.24 7.87
N THR A 39 -18.55 -4.06 8.42
CA THR A 39 -19.33 -3.51 9.53
C THR A 39 -20.70 -2.97 9.10
N LEU A 40 -20.93 -2.76 7.81
CA LEU A 40 -22.18 -2.20 7.27
C LEU A 40 -23.01 -3.22 6.48
N GLY A 41 -22.47 -4.40 6.20
CA GLY A 41 -23.12 -5.45 5.42
C GLY A 41 -22.13 -6.44 4.84
N VAL A 42 -22.64 -7.55 4.32
CA VAL A 42 -21.83 -8.59 3.65
C VAL A 42 -21.89 -8.39 2.14
N LEU A 43 -20.75 -8.12 1.52
CA LEU A 43 -20.65 -8.02 0.07
C LEU A 43 -20.78 -9.42 -0.54
N VAL A 44 -21.76 -9.61 -1.44
CA VAL A 44 -22.01 -10.91 -2.10
C VAL A 44 -21.79 -10.89 -3.61
N GLU A 45 -21.79 -9.71 -4.23
CA GLU A 45 -21.46 -9.55 -5.65
C GLU A 45 -20.72 -8.22 -5.85
N ALA A 46 -19.73 -8.22 -6.75
CA ALA A 46 -19.05 -7.01 -7.19
C ALA A 46 -18.98 -6.94 -8.71
N THR A 47 -19.35 -5.78 -9.25
CA THR A 47 -19.15 -5.44 -10.66
C THR A 47 -17.97 -4.48 -10.77
N VAL A 48 -16.96 -4.87 -11.55
CA VAL A 48 -15.75 -4.08 -11.81
C VAL A 48 -15.62 -3.74 -13.29
N ARG A 49 -14.98 -2.61 -13.57
CA ARG A 49 -14.60 -2.23 -14.94
C ARG A 49 -13.27 -2.89 -15.27
N LEU A 50 -13.21 -3.57 -16.40
CA LEU A 50 -11.97 -4.18 -16.91
C LEU A 50 -11.24 -3.21 -17.85
N ARG A 51 -9.96 -3.48 -18.07
CA ARG A 51 -9.13 -2.87 -19.12
C ARG A 51 -8.68 -3.97 -20.08
N PRO A 52 -8.44 -3.65 -21.37
CA PRO A 52 -7.80 -4.59 -22.29
C PRO A 52 -6.45 -5.06 -21.74
N ARG A 53 -6.07 -6.30 -22.06
CA ARG A 53 -4.72 -6.78 -21.78
C ARG A 53 -3.74 -6.04 -22.72
N PRO A 54 -2.66 -5.45 -22.21
CA PRO A 54 -1.66 -4.80 -23.05
C PRO A 54 -0.93 -5.81 -23.94
N ASP A 55 -0.38 -5.34 -25.06
CA ASP A 55 0.41 -6.18 -25.98
C ASP A 55 1.80 -6.48 -25.39
N GLU A 56 2.38 -5.48 -24.72
CA GLU A 56 3.68 -5.56 -24.06
C GLU A 56 3.58 -5.03 -22.63
N ASP A 57 4.32 -5.64 -21.72
CA ASP A 57 4.33 -5.31 -20.30
C ASP A 57 5.70 -5.62 -19.70
N ARG A 58 6.42 -4.56 -19.33
CA ARG A 58 7.81 -4.62 -18.86
C ARG A 58 7.94 -3.98 -17.49
N LEU A 59 8.99 -4.38 -16.77
CA LEU A 59 9.36 -3.83 -15.48
C LEU A 59 10.80 -3.33 -15.54
N VAL A 60 10.99 -2.03 -15.37
CA VAL A 60 12.32 -1.41 -15.25
C VAL A 60 12.73 -1.40 -13.78
N VAL A 61 13.86 -2.01 -13.47
CA VAL A 61 14.44 -2.07 -12.12
C VAL A 61 15.67 -1.17 -12.08
N ALA A 62 15.53 -0.01 -11.44
CA ALA A 62 16.63 0.91 -11.19
C ALA A 62 17.05 0.84 -9.72
N ARG A 63 18.35 0.72 -9.47
CA ARG A 63 18.93 0.58 -8.12
C ARG A 63 19.76 1.81 -7.79
N PHE A 64 19.79 2.17 -6.52
CA PHE A 64 20.47 3.36 -6.00
C PHE A 64 21.16 3.02 -4.67
N GLU A 65 22.14 3.83 -4.30
CA GLU A 65 22.85 3.67 -3.02
C GLU A 65 21.99 4.12 -1.84
N ARG A 66 21.15 5.16 -2.03
CA ARG A 66 20.33 5.73 -0.95
C ARG A 66 18.89 5.94 -1.37
N LEU A 67 17.99 5.79 -0.40
CA LEU A 67 16.55 5.92 -0.64
C LEU A 67 16.15 7.32 -1.10
N ALA A 68 16.91 8.34 -0.69
CA ALA A 68 16.74 9.71 -1.17
C ALA A 68 16.93 9.86 -2.69
N GLU A 69 17.84 9.09 -3.30
CA GLU A 69 18.11 9.09 -4.75
C GLU A 69 16.98 8.39 -5.50
N ALA A 70 16.55 7.22 -5.02
CA ALA A 70 15.40 6.51 -5.56
C ALA A 70 14.11 7.36 -5.45
N GLY A 71 13.93 8.10 -4.36
CA GLY A 71 12.84 9.07 -4.19
C GLY A 71 12.92 10.26 -5.15
N ALA A 72 14.13 10.76 -5.43
CA ALA A 72 14.33 11.80 -6.44
C ALA A 72 14.00 11.29 -7.85
N ALA A 73 14.40 10.07 -8.17
CA ALA A 73 14.04 9.38 -9.42
C ALA A 73 12.53 9.21 -9.56
N ALA A 74 11.83 8.79 -8.50
CA ALA A 74 10.37 8.66 -8.52
C ALA A 74 9.68 10.00 -8.85
N ARG A 75 10.17 11.11 -8.26
CA ARG A 75 9.68 12.46 -8.58
C ARG A 75 9.98 12.87 -10.02
N ALA A 76 11.18 12.57 -10.52
CA ALA A 76 11.56 12.88 -11.89
C ALA A 76 10.70 12.13 -12.91
N VAL A 77 10.42 10.83 -12.66
CA VAL A 77 9.50 10.04 -13.49
C VAL A 77 8.08 10.60 -13.43
N THR A 78 7.62 11.01 -12.25
CA THR A 78 6.27 11.61 -12.09
C THR A 78 6.15 12.96 -12.79
N ALA A 79 7.25 13.71 -12.91
CA ALA A 79 7.29 15.03 -13.52
C ALA A 79 7.60 15.02 -15.03
N SER A 80 7.75 13.83 -15.64
CA SER A 80 8.02 13.69 -17.08
C SER A 80 6.77 13.32 -17.87
N ASP A 81 6.91 13.18 -19.19
CA ASP A 81 5.84 12.75 -20.09
C ASP A 81 5.64 11.22 -20.11
N LEU A 82 6.33 10.48 -19.23
CA LEU A 82 6.19 9.04 -19.09
C LEU A 82 4.85 8.69 -18.44
N ILE A 83 4.30 7.53 -18.83
CA ILE A 83 3.01 7.04 -18.34
C ILE A 83 3.25 5.66 -17.69
N PRO A 84 3.91 5.61 -16.52
CA PRO A 84 4.15 4.34 -15.83
C PRO A 84 2.81 3.74 -15.37
N SER A 85 2.66 2.43 -15.53
CA SER A 85 1.52 1.69 -14.98
C SER A 85 1.69 1.34 -13.51
N ALA A 86 2.94 1.32 -13.02
CA ALA A 86 3.29 1.19 -11.62
C ALA A 86 4.58 1.95 -11.30
N LEU A 87 4.70 2.42 -10.06
CA LEU A 87 5.89 3.11 -9.56
C LEU A 87 6.11 2.72 -8.10
N GLU A 88 7.05 1.81 -7.87
CA GLU A 88 7.30 1.18 -6.57
C GLU A 88 8.68 1.56 -6.04
N LEU A 89 8.70 2.27 -4.92
CA LEU A 89 9.92 2.56 -4.18
C LEU A 89 10.19 1.42 -3.20
N VAL A 90 11.44 0.96 -3.13
CA VAL A 90 11.85 -0.13 -2.23
C VAL A 90 13.14 0.24 -1.49
N ASP A 91 13.21 -0.09 -0.21
CA ASP A 91 14.44 0.08 0.57
C ASP A 91 15.41 -1.10 0.41
N GLY A 92 16.61 -1.00 0.97
CA GLY A 92 17.61 -2.08 0.92
C GLY A 92 17.17 -3.34 1.66
N GLY A 93 16.30 -3.21 2.67
CA GLY A 93 15.64 -4.35 3.30
C GLY A 93 14.81 -5.15 2.31
N ALA A 94 13.92 -4.46 1.59
CA ALA A 94 13.06 -5.02 0.54
C ALA A 94 13.87 -5.60 -0.63
N LEU A 95 14.91 -4.89 -1.13
CA LEU A 95 15.74 -5.41 -2.23
C LEU A 95 16.38 -6.76 -1.91
N ARG A 96 16.94 -6.93 -0.70
CA ARG A 96 17.52 -8.23 -0.29
C ARG A 96 16.50 -9.36 -0.34
N VAL A 97 15.23 -9.09 0.00
CA VAL A 97 14.15 -10.08 -0.10
C VAL A 97 13.88 -10.48 -1.54
N LEU A 98 13.92 -9.50 -2.43
CA LEU A 98 13.70 -9.66 -3.86
C LEU A 98 14.89 -10.31 -4.57
N GLY A 99 15.97 -10.65 -3.84
CA GLY A 99 17.20 -11.19 -4.43
C GLY A 99 17.97 -10.16 -5.25
N LEU A 100 17.78 -8.87 -4.94
CA LEU A 100 18.46 -7.76 -5.58
C LEU A 100 19.45 -7.12 -4.60
N ASP A 101 20.57 -6.66 -5.13
CA ASP A 101 21.61 -5.88 -4.47
C ASP A 101 21.32 -4.36 -4.56
N GLY A 102 22.04 -3.57 -3.77
CA GLY A 102 21.89 -2.12 -3.69
C GLY A 102 21.28 -1.63 -2.37
N GLY A 103 21.34 -0.32 -2.14
CA GLY A 103 20.82 0.31 -0.92
C GLY A 103 19.34 0.69 -0.99
N SER A 104 18.82 0.89 -2.20
CA SER A 104 17.39 1.13 -2.48
C SER A 104 17.08 0.95 -3.96
N GLY A 105 15.81 0.93 -4.34
CA GLY A 105 15.39 0.75 -5.73
C GLY A 105 14.09 1.44 -6.08
N LEU A 106 13.91 1.65 -7.38
CA LEU A 106 12.69 2.11 -8.01
C LEU A 106 12.30 1.12 -9.11
N LEU A 107 11.16 0.46 -8.94
CA LEU A 107 10.62 -0.49 -9.90
C LEU A 107 9.48 0.21 -10.66
N ILE A 108 9.58 0.25 -11.98
CA ILE A 108 8.69 1.03 -12.84
C ILE A 108 8.01 0.09 -13.82
N GLY A 109 6.71 -0.09 -13.66
CA GLY A 109 5.89 -0.83 -14.60
C GLY A 109 5.58 0.02 -15.82
N VAL A 110 5.75 -0.55 -17.01
CA VAL A 110 5.39 0.09 -18.28
C VAL A 110 4.67 -0.93 -19.15
N ASP A 111 3.46 -0.60 -19.57
CA ASP A 111 2.64 -1.46 -20.42
C ASP A 111 1.96 -0.67 -21.54
N GLY A 112 1.55 -1.37 -22.59
CA GLY A 112 0.89 -0.79 -23.74
C GLY A 112 1.20 -1.52 -25.04
N ILE A 113 1.27 -0.77 -26.13
CA ILE A 113 1.76 -1.26 -27.42
C ILE A 113 3.29 -1.29 -27.42
N ARG A 114 3.88 -2.12 -28.29
CA ARG A 114 5.33 -2.33 -28.35
C ARG A 114 6.15 -1.05 -28.48
N ASP A 115 5.86 -0.23 -29.48
CA ASP A 115 6.63 1.00 -29.74
C ASP A 115 6.59 1.96 -28.55
N GLN A 116 5.44 2.05 -27.87
CA GLN A 116 5.29 2.87 -26.66
C GLN A 116 6.14 2.32 -25.51
N VAL A 117 6.09 1.01 -25.26
CA VAL A 117 6.85 0.37 -24.18
C VAL A 117 8.36 0.50 -24.43
N GLU A 118 8.82 0.30 -25.66
CA GLU A 118 10.22 0.46 -26.04
C GLU A 118 10.71 1.90 -25.85
N TRP A 119 9.93 2.88 -26.29
CA TRP A 119 10.24 4.30 -26.08
C TRP A 119 10.32 4.66 -24.59
N GLN A 120 9.35 4.22 -23.78
CA GLN A 120 9.36 4.49 -22.33
C GLN A 120 10.56 3.85 -21.63
N CYS A 121 10.95 2.61 -21.98
CA CYS A 121 12.14 1.97 -21.43
C CYS A 121 13.42 2.74 -21.76
N ALA A 122 13.58 3.20 -23.01
CA ALA A 122 14.74 3.97 -23.43
C ALA A 122 14.82 5.33 -22.71
N GLU A 123 13.69 6.03 -22.62
CA GLU A 123 13.62 7.34 -21.96
C GLU A 123 13.82 7.22 -20.44
N LEU A 124 13.34 6.13 -19.81
CA LEU A 124 13.65 5.82 -18.42
C LEU A 124 15.16 5.63 -18.20
N GLY A 125 15.85 4.91 -19.09
CA GLY A 125 17.31 4.77 -19.01
C GLY A 125 18.02 6.13 -19.07
N ARG A 126 17.58 7.02 -19.96
CA ARG A 126 18.14 8.37 -20.12
C ARG A 126 17.86 9.28 -18.93
N LEU A 127 16.68 9.16 -18.33
CA LEU A 127 16.23 9.97 -17.19
C LEU A 127 16.92 9.56 -15.88
N LEU A 128 17.08 8.25 -15.66
CA LEU A 128 17.53 7.70 -14.39
C LEU A 128 19.06 7.73 -14.23
N GLY A 129 19.81 7.59 -15.32
CA GLY A 129 21.28 7.59 -15.30
C GLY A 129 21.88 8.81 -14.57
N PRO A 130 21.51 10.05 -14.92
CA PRO A 130 22.00 11.27 -14.24
C PRO A 130 21.61 11.36 -12.75
N LEU A 131 20.62 10.58 -12.30
CA LEU A 131 20.15 10.55 -10.91
C LEU A 131 20.88 9.49 -10.07
N GLY A 132 21.92 8.87 -10.60
CA GLY A 132 22.76 7.91 -9.88
C GLY A 132 22.24 6.48 -9.90
N SER A 133 21.32 6.14 -10.82
CA SER A 133 20.89 4.75 -10.94
C SER A 133 22.02 3.87 -11.45
N THR A 134 22.25 2.72 -10.82
CA THR A 134 22.99 1.62 -11.45
C THR A 134 22.21 1.16 -12.69
N GLU A 135 22.94 0.75 -13.74
CA GLU A 135 22.40 0.32 -15.03
C GLU A 135 21.00 -0.33 -14.91
N PRO A 136 19.93 0.39 -15.30
CA PRO A 136 18.56 -0.09 -15.12
C PRO A 136 18.33 -1.38 -15.90
N ARG A 137 17.79 -2.40 -15.23
CA ARG A 137 17.49 -3.69 -15.85
C ARG A 137 16.04 -3.71 -16.29
N VAL A 138 15.79 -4.12 -17.53
CA VAL A 138 14.43 -4.33 -18.04
C VAL A 138 14.09 -5.82 -17.92
N LEU A 139 12.97 -6.12 -17.28
CA LEU A 139 12.43 -7.48 -17.12
C LEU A 139 11.11 -7.60 -17.88
N ASP A 140 10.87 -8.78 -18.43
CA ASP A 140 9.63 -9.17 -19.09
C ASP A 140 9.23 -10.61 -18.69
N GLY A 141 8.08 -11.07 -19.21
CA GLY A 141 7.59 -12.44 -19.08
C GLY A 141 7.68 -13.00 -17.64
N ALA A 142 8.26 -14.20 -17.52
CA ALA A 142 8.34 -14.91 -16.25
C ALA A 142 9.21 -14.20 -15.19
N ALA A 143 10.27 -13.50 -15.59
CA ALA A 143 11.14 -12.78 -14.65
C ALA A 143 10.42 -11.58 -14.03
N ARG A 144 9.69 -10.82 -14.85
CA ARG A 144 8.79 -9.76 -14.39
C ARG A 144 7.72 -10.32 -13.45
N GLU A 145 7.03 -11.38 -13.84
CA GLU A 145 5.95 -11.98 -13.05
C GLU A 145 6.45 -12.49 -11.69
N ALA A 146 7.63 -13.11 -11.66
CA ALA A 146 8.26 -13.56 -10.43
C ALA A 146 8.57 -12.38 -9.50
N LEU A 147 9.16 -11.30 -10.02
CA LEU A 147 9.49 -10.13 -9.20
C LEU A 147 8.24 -9.43 -8.67
N TRP A 148 7.19 -9.29 -9.49
CA TRP A 148 5.90 -8.76 -9.02
C TRP A 148 5.26 -9.61 -7.93
N ARG A 149 5.32 -10.94 -8.08
CA ARG A 149 4.81 -11.87 -7.07
C ARG A 149 5.57 -11.72 -5.75
N GLN A 150 6.89 -11.68 -5.81
CA GLN A 150 7.74 -11.47 -4.64
C GLN A 150 7.45 -10.13 -3.96
N LEU A 151 7.30 -9.04 -4.74
CA LEU A 151 6.95 -7.72 -4.20
C LEU A 151 5.59 -7.75 -3.50
N ALA A 152 4.58 -8.38 -4.10
CA ALA A 152 3.25 -8.55 -3.49
C ALA A 152 3.23 -9.48 -2.28
N GLU A 153 4.31 -10.23 -2.07
CA GLU A 153 4.52 -11.14 -0.94
C GLU A 153 5.35 -10.52 0.19
N LEU A 154 5.91 -9.32 -0.02
CA LEU A 154 6.58 -8.55 1.02
C LEU A 154 5.59 -8.22 2.14
N GLY A 155 5.74 -8.91 3.27
CA GLY A 155 4.84 -8.77 4.43
C GLY A 155 3.85 -9.91 4.62
N ARG A 156 3.86 -10.95 3.77
CA ARG A 156 3.12 -12.19 4.07
C ARG A 156 3.78 -12.94 5.22
N ARG A 157 2.92 -13.41 6.13
CA ARG A 157 3.29 -14.01 7.41
C ARG A 157 4.01 -15.34 7.23
N GLU A 158 3.65 -16.14 6.23
CA GLU A 158 4.20 -17.48 6.06
C GLU A 158 5.66 -17.48 5.57
N ALA A 159 6.15 -16.36 5.04
CA ALA A 159 7.46 -16.29 4.40
C ALA A 159 8.59 -15.82 5.33
N ARG A 160 8.28 -15.23 6.50
CA ARG A 160 9.25 -14.56 7.38
C ARG A 160 8.83 -14.57 8.85
N GLU A 161 9.79 -14.38 9.75
CA GLU A 161 9.52 -13.97 11.15
C GLU A 161 9.00 -12.52 11.16
N VAL A 162 7.78 -12.31 10.64
CA VAL A 162 7.12 -11.02 10.66
C VAL A 162 6.63 -10.75 12.08
N ALA A 163 7.05 -9.62 12.65
CA ALA A 163 6.62 -9.15 13.95
C ALA A 163 5.39 -8.24 13.85
N ALA A 164 5.32 -7.40 12.79
CA ALA A 164 4.19 -6.54 12.50
C ALA A 164 4.22 -6.03 11.05
N VAL A 165 3.07 -5.61 10.54
CA VAL A 165 2.91 -4.91 9.26
C VAL A 165 2.08 -3.66 9.48
N MET A 166 2.61 -2.50 9.08
CA MET A 166 1.94 -1.22 9.16
C MET A 166 1.89 -0.55 7.78
N LYS A 167 0.71 -0.05 7.41
CA LYS A 167 0.51 0.76 6.21
C LYS A 167 0.48 2.23 6.54
N TRP A 168 1.08 3.04 5.68
CA TRP A 168 1.09 4.50 5.82
C TRP A 168 0.48 5.16 4.60
N GLY A 169 -0.24 6.25 4.83
CA GLY A 169 -0.58 7.24 3.81
C GLY A 169 0.17 8.54 4.10
N ALA A 170 0.91 9.04 3.12
CA ALA A 170 1.64 10.30 3.19
C ALA A 170 1.73 10.95 1.81
N LEU A 171 2.26 12.17 1.72
CA LEU A 171 2.50 12.76 0.40
C LEU A 171 3.58 11.95 -0.34
N PRO A 172 3.43 11.70 -1.66
CA PRO A 172 4.45 11.04 -2.49
C PRO A 172 5.87 11.56 -2.28
N THR A 173 6.00 12.88 -2.10
CA THR A 173 7.29 13.55 -1.91
C THR A 173 7.98 13.24 -0.58
N GLN A 174 7.24 12.76 0.43
CA GLN A 174 7.72 12.48 1.78
C GLN A 174 8.10 11.00 1.99
N LEU A 175 7.68 10.11 1.08
CA LEU A 175 7.79 8.66 1.29
C LEU A 175 9.23 8.17 1.51
N ALA A 176 10.16 8.62 0.67
CA ALA A 176 11.56 8.19 0.77
C ALA A 176 12.18 8.57 2.13
N GLU A 177 11.92 9.78 2.62
CA GLU A 177 12.42 10.23 3.91
C GLU A 177 11.77 9.45 5.07
N LEU A 178 10.44 9.27 5.04
CA LEU A 178 9.72 8.49 6.04
C LEU A 178 10.22 7.04 6.12
N MET A 179 10.47 6.42 4.98
CA MET A 179 10.98 5.05 4.92
C MET A 179 12.41 4.94 5.50
N GLU A 180 13.28 5.90 5.20
CA GLU A 180 14.67 5.95 5.73
C GLU A 180 14.67 6.14 7.26
N GLN A 181 13.83 7.06 7.77
CA GLN A 181 13.65 7.29 9.20
C GLN A 181 13.12 6.02 9.89
N ALA A 182 12.13 5.37 9.30
CA ALA A 182 11.54 4.16 9.86
C ALA A 182 12.52 2.98 9.90
N ALA A 183 13.31 2.77 8.85
CA ALA A 183 14.38 1.78 8.84
C ALA A 183 15.41 2.06 9.96
N THR A 184 15.72 3.33 10.19
CA THR A 184 16.62 3.76 11.28
C THR A 184 16.03 3.49 12.66
N ILE A 185 14.74 3.78 12.87
CA ILE A 185 14.02 3.49 14.13
C ILE A 185 14.03 1.98 14.41
N ALA A 186 13.72 1.14 13.43
CA ALA A 186 13.73 -0.31 13.60
C ALA A 186 15.11 -0.82 14.04
N ARG A 187 16.18 -0.39 13.35
CA ARG A 187 17.56 -0.75 13.71
C ARG A 187 17.95 -0.32 15.12
N LYS A 188 17.58 0.92 15.50
CA LYS A 188 17.84 1.46 16.86
C LYS A 188 17.19 0.59 17.95
N ASN A 189 16.03 0.02 17.65
CA ASN A 189 15.28 -0.87 18.55
C ASN A 189 15.66 -2.35 18.39
N GLY A 190 16.74 -2.67 17.65
CA GLY A 190 17.24 -4.04 17.48
C GLY A 190 16.39 -4.93 16.58
N LEU A 191 15.61 -4.33 15.68
CA LEU A 191 14.70 -5.01 14.76
C LEU A 191 15.11 -4.77 13.29
N ASP A 192 14.69 -5.69 12.43
CA ASP A 192 14.83 -5.54 10.99
C ASP A 192 13.54 -4.98 10.38
N ALA A 193 13.69 -4.18 9.32
CA ALA A 193 12.56 -3.69 8.55
C ALA A 193 12.77 -3.90 7.04
N CYS A 194 11.67 -4.03 6.32
CA CYS A 194 11.61 -3.97 4.87
C CYS A 194 10.46 -3.03 4.51
N LEU A 195 10.72 -2.06 3.64
CA LEU A 195 9.76 -1.03 3.32
C LEU A 195 9.58 -0.93 1.80
N THR A 196 8.32 -0.88 1.39
CA THR A 196 7.93 -0.60 0.01
C THR A 196 6.92 0.53 -0.01
N ALA A 197 6.84 1.24 -1.13
CA ALA A 197 5.80 2.23 -1.32
C ALA A 197 5.36 2.35 -2.77
N HIS A 198 4.04 2.43 -2.96
CA HIS A 198 3.43 2.89 -4.20
C HIS A 198 3.69 4.39 -4.33
N ALA A 199 4.84 4.75 -4.90
CA ALA A 199 5.40 6.09 -4.87
C ALA A 199 4.48 7.11 -5.55
N GLY A 200 3.75 6.70 -6.60
CA GLY A 200 2.82 7.57 -7.33
C GLY A 200 1.56 7.95 -6.56
N VAL A 201 1.19 7.22 -5.49
CA VAL A 201 -0.07 7.44 -4.76
C VAL A 201 0.11 7.67 -3.25
N GLY A 202 1.34 7.64 -2.74
CA GLY A 202 1.60 8.01 -1.35
C GLY A 202 1.32 6.92 -0.32
N ILE A 203 1.30 5.64 -0.73
CA ILE A 203 1.02 4.52 0.18
C ILE A 203 2.29 3.69 0.41
N ALA A 204 2.71 3.57 1.66
CA ALA A 204 3.82 2.71 2.06
C ALA A 204 3.36 1.49 2.86
N THR A 205 4.08 0.39 2.72
CA THR A 205 3.98 -0.80 3.57
C THR A 205 5.31 -0.99 4.28
N ALA A 206 5.29 -0.97 5.61
CA ALA A 206 6.45 -1.23 6.45
C ALA A 206 6.26 -2.57 7.17
N VAL A 207 7.16 -3.49 6.88
CA VAL A 207 7.21 -4.83 7.47
C VAL A 207 8.32 -4.84 8.50
N LEU A 208 7.97 -5.19 9.73
CA LEU A 208 8.92 -5.32 10.84
C LEU A 208 9.16 -6.80 11.12
N SER A 209 10.41 -7.18 11.33
CA SER A 209 10.85 -8.55 11.57
C SER A 209 11.86 -8.63 12.72
N GLY A 210 11.97 -9.82 13.32
CA GLY A 210 12.79 -10.05 14.51
C GLY A 210 12.03 -9.75 15.81
N GLY A 211 12.75 -9.70 16.93
CA GLY A 211 12.17 -9.41 18.26
C GLY A 211 11.72 -10.62 19.07
N GLY A 212 11.73 -11.84 18.49
CA GLY A 212 11.42 -13.07 19.20
C GLY A 212 10.10 -12.98 20.00
N ALA A 213 10.15 -13.26 21.30
CA ALA A 213 9.00 -13.16 22.21
C ALA A 213 8.81 -11.75 22.85
N ASP A 214 9.72 -10.80 22.62
CA ASP A 214 9.65 -9.48 23.25
C ASP A 214 8.77 -8.51 22.46
N ALA A 215 7.50 -8.44 22.84
CA ALA A 215 6.55 -7.50 22.28
C ALA A 215 6.92 -6.02 22.56
N ASN A 216 7.79 -5.71 23.53
CA ASN A 216 8.07 -4.31 23.90
C ASN A 216 8.81 -3.54 22.81
N ALA A 217 9.87 -4.11 22.25
CA ALA A 217 10.63 -3.48 21.17
C ALA A 217 9.74 -3.23 19.93
N VAL A 218 8.87 -4.19 19.62
CA VAL A 218 7.89 -4.09 18.52
C VAL A 218 6.90 -2.95 18.79
N VAL A 219 6.29 -2.92 19.98
CA VAL A 219 5.32 -1.88 20.38
C VAL A 219 5.96 -0.48 20.34
N ALA A 220 7.17 -0.33 20.87
CA ALA A 220 7.90 0.95 20.86
C ALA A 220 8.17 1.42 19.43
N THR A 221 8.67 0.52 18.57
CA THR A 221 8.95 0.81 17.16
C THR A 221 7.70 1.25 16.41
N LEU A 222 6.58 0.55 16.58
CA LEU A 222 5.31 0.89 15.92
C LEU A 222 4.76 2.25 16.40
N ALA A 223 4.95 2.59 17.68
CA ALA A 223 4.57 3.88 18.22
C ALA A 223 5.43 5.02 17.63
N GLU A 224 6.75 4.83 17.55
CA GLU A 224 7.67 5.79 16.91
C GLU A 224 7.36 5.96 15.42
N TRP A 225 7.13 4.88 14.68
CA TRP A 225 6.71 4.92 13.26
C TRP A 225 5.43 5.73 13.06
N ARG A 226 4.40 5.46 13.88
CA ARG A 226 3.16 6.25 13.81
C ARG A 226 3.41 7.72 14.12
N ALA A 227 4.25 8.03 15.10
CA ALA A 227 4.55 9.41 15.47
C ALA A 227 5.22 10.18 14.32
N VAL A 228 6.22 9.59 13.65
CA VAL A 228 6.90 10.24 12.51
C VAL A 228 5.98 10.42 11.31
N VAL A 229 5.11 9.44 11.02
CA VAL A 229 4.12 9.55 9.94
C VAL A 229 3.08 10.64 10.25
N ASN A 230 2.57 10.69 11.48
CA ASN A 230 1.57 11.69 11.87
C ASN A 230 2.17 13.11 11.92
N ALA A 231 3.47 13.25 12.22
CA ALA A 231 4.15 14.54 12.22
C ALA A 231 4.20 15.21 10.82
N THR A 232 4.11 14.42 9.74
CA THR A 232 4.03 14.94 8.37
C THR A 232 2.59 15.23 7.91
N GLY A 233 1.60 14.99 8.77
CA GLY A 233 0.18 15.02 8.43
C GLY A 233 -0.32 13.73 7.75
N GLY A 234 0.51 12.68 7.72
CA GLY A 234 0.14 11.36 7.22
C GLY A 234 -0.73 10.56 8.20
N HIS A 235 -1.01 9.32 7.84
CA HIS A 235 -1.80 8.36 8.62
C HIS A 235 -1.14 6.98 8.63
N ALA A 236 -1.29 6.24 9.72
CA ALA A 236 -0.75 4.91 9.92
C ALA A 236 -1.82 3.90 10.42
N MET A 237 -1.97 2.81 9.68
CA MET A 237 -2.82 1.67 10.02
C MET A 237 -1.98 0.43 10.32
N LEU A 238 -2.16 -0.18 11.50
CA LEU A 238 -1.58 -1.49 11.80
C LEU A 238 -2.39 -2.57 11.09
N GLU A 239 -1.92 -2.99 9.91
CA GLU A 239 -2.57 -4.04 9.13
C GLU A 239 -2.49 -5.40 9.84
N TRP A 240 -1.33 -5.69 10.44
CA TRP A 240 -1.14 -6.93 11.19
C TRP A 240 -0.13 -6.81 12.32
N ALA A 241 -0.42 -7.52 13.42
CA ALA A 241 0.53 -7.91 14.45
C ALA A 241 -0.05 -9.08 15.26
N PRO A 242 0.78 -9.84 16.00
CA PRO A 242 0.32 -10.78 17.01
C PRO A 242 -0.55 -10.10 18.08
N LEU A 243 -1.44 -10.88 18.72
CA LEU A 243 -2.38 -10.35 19.73
C LEU A 243 -1.69 -9.55 20.84
N PRO A 244 -0.55 -10.01 21.45
CA PRO A 244 0.12 -9.25 22.50
C PRO A 244 0.60 -7.85 22.09
N VAL A 245 0.88 -7.64 20.79
CA VAL A 245 1.24 -6.32 20.24
C VAL A 245 -0.02 -5.52 19.93
N LYS A 246 -1.02 -6.16 19.31
CA LYS A 246 -2.27 -5.51 18.87
C LYS A 246 -3.14 -5.00 20.04
N GLU A 247 -3.01 -5.59 21.23
CA GLU A 247 -3.66 -5.10 22.46
C GLU A 247 -3.03 -3.79 22.99
N ARG A 248 -1.78 -3.51 22.61
CA ARG A 248 -1.00 -2.37 23.10
C ARG A 248 -0.81 -1.27 22.06
N VAL A 249 -1.03 -1.58 20.79
CA VAL A 249 -0.92 -0.64 19.67
C VAL A 249 -2.28 -0.54 18.97
N ALA A 250 -2.84 0.67 18.94
CA ALA A 250 -4.09 0.92 18.25
C ALA A 250 -3.98 0.57 16.76
N VAL A 251 -5.00 -0.09 16.21
CA VAL A 251 -5.04 -0.47 14.79
C VAL A 251 -5.11 0.76 13.89
N TRP A 252 -5.93 1.72 14.28
CA TRP A 252 -6.24 2.93 13.56
C TRP A 252 -5.61 4.13 14.28
N ASP A 253 -5.33 5.19 13.54
CA ASP A 253 -5.09 6.49 14.16
C ASP A 253 -6.34 7.01 14.88
N ALA A 254 -6.12 7.99 15.76
CA ALA A 254 -7.18 8.68 16.45
C ALA A 254 -8.17 9.26 15.42
N PRO A 255 -9.43 8.81 15.42
CA PRO A 255 -10.34 9.30 14.42
C PRO A 255 -10.76 10.73 14.73
N GLY A 256 -10.71 11.57 13.71
CA GLY A 256 -11.21 12.94 13.81
C GLY A 256 -12.74 13.00 13.94
N PRO A 257 -13.33 14.21 13.83
CA PRO A 257 -14.76 14.45 13.99
C PRO A 257 -15.69 13.59 13.12
N ALA A 258 -15.17 13.08 11.98
CA ALA A 258 -15.89 12.20 11.06
C ALA A 258 -16.41 10.90 11.72
N VAL A 259 -15.80 10.44 12.83
CA VAL A 259 -16.26 9.24 13.54
C VAL A 259 -17.70 9.33 14.02
N ARG A 260 -18.20 10.54 14.32
CA ARG A 260 -19.60 10.74 14.71
C ARG A 260 -20.55 10.36 13.59
N ILE A 261 -20.20 10.71 12.35
CA ILE A 261 -20.99 10.36 11.16
C ILE A 261 -20.88 8.86 10.89
N MET A 262 -19.67 8.30 10.98
CA MET A 262 -19.46 6.85 10.78
C MET A 262 -20.27 6.01 11.78
N ARG A 263 -20.31 6.41 13.06
CA ARG A 263 -21.13 5.76 14.09
C ARG A 263 -22.62 5.87 13.79
N ALA A 264 -23.11 7.06 13.43
CA ALA A 264 -24.52 7.25 13.08
C ALA A 264 -24.94 6.37 11.88
N ILE A 265 -24.06 6.20 10.89
CA ILE A 265 -24.29 5.28 9.77
C ILE A 265 -24.34 3.83 10.27
N LYS A 266 -23.35 3.40 11.07
CA LYS A 266 -23.29 2.04 11.64
C LYS A 266 -24.55 1.71 12.45
N GLU A 267 -24.96 2.59 13.35
CA GLU A 267 -26.14 2.40 14.21
C GLU A 267 -27.43 2.28 13.40
N ARG A 268 -27.50 2.94 12.23
CA ARG A 268 -28.66 2.84 11.33
C ARG A 268 -28.67 1.58 10.48
N LEU A 269 -27.50 1.10 10.05
CA LEU A 269 -27.38 -0.06 9.16
C LEU A 269 -27.18 -1.39 9.89
N ASP A 270 -26.77 -1.35 11.16
CA ASP A 270 -26.64 -2.50 12.04
C ASP A 270 -26.98 -2.11 13.50
N PRO A 271 -28.28 -1.87 13.79
CA PRO A 271 -28.72 -1.43 15.12
C PRO A 271 -28.47 -2.47 16.22
N ARG A 272 -28.25 -3.74 15.86
CA ARG A 272 -27.95 -4.83 16.80
C ARG A 272 -26.44 -5.03 17.01
N GLY A 273 -25.59 -4.34 16.26
CA GLY A 273 -24.13 -4.46 16.36
C GLY A 273 -23.59 -5.85 16.05
N ILE A 274 -24.26 -6.63 15.18
CA ILE A 274 -23.88 -8.02 14.88
C ILE A 274 -22.79 -8.14 13.82
N LEU A 275 -22.59 -7.10 13.00
CA LEU A 275 -21.65 -7.11 11.89
C LEU A 275 -20.26 -6.60 12.33
N ASN A 276 -19.31 -7.52 12.48
CA ASN A 276 -17.89 -7.26 12.80
C ASN A 276 -17.65 -6.23 13.92
N PRO A 277 -18.20 -6.43 15.13
CA PRO A 277 -18.13 -5.44 16.21
C PRO A 277 -16.69 -5.11 16.60
N GLY A 278 -16.36 -3.82 16.68
CA GLY A 278 -15.08 -3.33 17.21
C GLY A 278 -13.87 -3.62 16.31
N ARG A 279 -14.10 -3.80 15.01
CA ARG A 279 -13.05 -4.11 14.01
C ARG A 279 -12.68 -2.93 13.13
N PHE A 280 -13.44 -1.85 13.18
CA PHE A 280 -13.24 -0.64 12.41
C PHE A 280 -12.88 0.55 13.30
N VAL A 281 -12.66 1.70 12.66
CA VAL A 281 -12.16 2.91 13.31
C VAL A 281 -13.12 3.40 14.40
N GLY A 282 -12.56 3.84 15.53
CA GLY A 282 -13.34 4.35 16.65
C GLY A 282 -14.16 3.28 17.38
N GLY A 283 -13.83 1.99 17.21
CA GLY A 283 -14.50 0.88 17.89
C GLY A 283 -15.83 0.46 17.26
N ILE A 284 -16.13 0.92 16.04
CA ILE A 284 -17.20 0.38 15.19
C ILE A 284 -16.89 -1.07 14.84
#